data_AF-A0A395M0R1-F1
#
_entry.id   AF-A0A395M0R1-F1
#
_cell.length_a   1.000
_cell.length_b   1.000
_cell.length_c   1.000
_cell.angle_alpha   90.00
_cell.angle_beta   90.00
_cell.angle_gamma   90.00
#
_symmetry.space_group_name_H-M   'P 1'
#
loop_
_entity.id
_entity.type
_entity.pdbx_description
1 polymer ?
#
loop_
_entity_poly.entity_id
_entity_poly.type
_entity_poly.pdbx_seq_one_letter_code
_entity_poly.pdbx_strand_id
1 'polypeptide(L)'
;PTTTTGGRALKFYASVRLDVRRIGAIKEGTDIIGNRTKVKVVKNKVAPPFKEVEFDIIYGEGISKTGELIDLAVEMGIIKKSGAWFSYEGEKIGQGREAVRDVLKTNKNLYDKILLQVREGLMNQRIDFSVSPTAEEETDNQLTEAEATE
;
A
#
# COMPACT_ATOMS: atom_id res chain seq x y z
N PRO A 1 23.82 -6.28 -1.53
CA PRO A 1 23.11 -7.01 -0.46
C PRO A 1 23.09 -6.20 0.86
N THR A 2 21.91 -5.74 1.28
CA THR A 2 21.72 -4.96 2.51
C THR A 2 21.47 -5.87 3.72
N THR A 3 22.36 -5.83 4.71
CA THR A 3 22.25 -6.61 5.97
C THR A 3 22.05 -5.65 7.14
N THR A 4 21.10 -5.95 8.03
CA THR A 4 20.86 -5.18 9.26
C THR A 4 21.93 -5.53 10.31
N THR A 5 22.39 -4.54 11.06
CA THR A 5 23.29 -4.74 12.22
C THR A 5 22.59 -5.50 13.36
N GLY A 6 23.35 -6.09 14.29
CA GLY A 6 22.79 -6.85 15.42
C GLY A 6 22.59 -8.36 15.17
N GLY A 7 23.29 -8.93 14.19
CA GLY A 7 23.27 -10.36 13.91
C GLY A 7 21.94 -10.86 13.31
N ARG A 8 21.69 -12.17 13.43
CA ARG A 8 20.54 -12.83 12.77
C ARG A 8 19.31 -12.95 13.68
N ALA A 9 19.46 -12.81 15.00
CA ALA A 9 18.39 -13.07 15.96
C ALA A 9 17.13 -12.21 15.68
N LEU A 10 17.31 -10.91 15.45
CA LEU A 10 16.20 -9.98 15.17
C LEU A 10 15.38 -10.40 13.94
N LYS A 11 16.01 -11.02 12.93
CA LYS A 11 15.30 -11.53 11.74
C LYS A 11 14.30 -12.62 12.10
N PHE A 12 14.61 -13.47 13.08
CA PHE A 12 13.76 -14.60 13.46
C PHE A 12 12.68 -14.20 14.48
N TYR A 13 13.04 -13.39 15.46
CA TYR A 13 12.12 -12.98 16.54
C TYR A 13 11.13 -11.89 16.13
N ALA A 14 11.46 -10.99 15.21
CA ALA A 14 10.54 -9.93 14.79
C ALA A 14 9.26 -10.51 14.16
N SER A 15 8.08 -10.09 14.66
CA SER A 15 6.78 -10.44 14.08
C SER A 15 6.50 -9.70 12.77
N VAL A 16 6.96 -8.45 12.68
CA VAL A 16 6.86 -7.61 11.48
C VAL A 16 8.22 -6.97 11.20
N ARG A 17 8.62 -6.93 9.93
CA ARG A 17 9.80 -6.17 9.47
C ARG A 17 9.42 -5.27 8.31
N LEU A 18 9.83 -4.02 8.42
CA LEU A 18 9.61 -2.98 7.43
C LEU A 18 10.96 -2.56 6.84
N ASP A 19 11.04 -2.47 5.52
CA ASP A 19 12.14 -1.86 4.79
C ASP A 19 11.66 -0.48 4.31
N VAL A 20 12.23 0.58 4.88
CA VAL A 20 11.86 1.97 4.62
C VAL A 20 12.91 2.59 3.71
N ARG A 21 12.48 3.09 2.55
CA ARG A 21 13.37 3.72 1.56
C ARG A 21 12.80 5.03 1.08
N ARG A 22 13.64 6.06 1.02
CA ARG A 22 13.29 7.33 0.38
C ARG A 22 13.36 7.16 -1.14
N ILE A 23 12.27 7.47 -1.84
CA ILE A 23 12.19 7.41 -3.30
C ILE A 23 12.50 8.78 -3.92
N GLY A 24 12.01 9.86 -3.31
CA GLY A 24 12.10 11.19 -3.89
C GLY A 24 11.95 12.31 -2.87
N ALA A 25 12.23 13.52 -3.33
CA ALA A 25 12.04 14.76 -2.57
C ALA A 25 10.79 15.48 -3.06
N ILE A 26 9.99 16.00 -2.13
CA ILE A 26 8.84 16.86 -2.41
C ILE A 26 9.36 18.29 -2.32
N LYS A 27 9.12 19.07 -3.38
CA LYS A 27 9.56 20.46 -3.49
C LYS A 27 8.36 21.38 -3.70
N GLU A 28 8.38 22.52 -3.03
CA GLU A 28 7.54 23.69 -3.36
C GLU A 28 8.47 24.75 -3.93
N GLY A 29 8.33 25.06 -5.21
CA GLY A 29 9.25 25.98 -5.88
C GLY A 29 10.71 25.50 -5.78
N THR A 30 11.51 26.22 -4.99
CA THR A 30 12.93 25.96 -4.74
C THR A 30 13.21 25.15 -3.48
N ASP A 31 12.28 25.10 -2.53
CA ASP A 31 12.51 24.54 -1.19
C ASP A 31 12.05 23.08 -1.10
N ILE A 32 12.82 22.27 -0.36
CA ILE A 32 12.51 20.86 -0.11
C ILE A 32 11.68 20.76 1.17
N ILE A 33 10.37 20.64 1.00
CA ILE A 33 9.37 20.54 2.08
C ILE A 33 9.27 19.13 2.67
N GLY A 34 9.68 18.09 1.93
CA GLY A 34 9.54 16.72 2.42
C GLY A 34 10.14 15.63 1.54
N ASN A 35 9.87 14.39 1.92
CA ASN A 35 10.37 13.18 1.29
C ASN A 35 9.24 12.21 0.99
N ARG A 36 9.18 11.71 -0.24
CA ARG A 36 8.35 10.57 -0.61
C ARG A 36 9.06 9.28 -0.24
N THR A 37 8.43 8.48 0.59
CA THR A 37 9.01 7.28 1.20
C THR A 37 8.19 6.06 0.85
N LYS A 38 8.86 5.00 0.41
CA LYS A 38 8.27 3.67 0.21
C LYS A 38 8.63 2.78 1.38
N VAL A 39 7.64 2.08 1.89
CA VAL A 39 7.81 1.08 2.93
C VAL A 39 7.35 -0.27 2.38
N LYS A 40 8.24 -1.26 2.43
CA LYS A 40 7.97 -2.63 2.05
C LYS A 40 7.90 -3.51 3.28
N VAL A 41 6.83 -4.29 3.42
CA VAL A 41 6.70 -5.28 4.48
C VAL A 41 7.50 -6.53 4.10
N VAL A 42 8.73 -6.64 4.57
CA VAL A 42 9.65 -7.75 4.24
C VAL A 42 9.32 -9.02 5.02
N LYS A 43 8.77 -8.89 6.23
CA LYS A 43 8.31 -10.03 7.04
C LYS A 43 7.01 -9.64 7.71
N ASN A 44 6.01 -10.51 7.65
CA ASN A 44 4.75 -10.34 8.36
C ASN A 44 4.29 -11.71 8.86
N LYS A 45 4.10 -11.86 10.18
CA LYS A 45 3.52 -13.06 10.80
C LYS A 45 2.02 -12.95 11.08
N VAL A 46 1.42 -11.77 10.88
CA VAL A 46 0.03 -11.46 11.26
C VAL A 46 -0.90 -11.40 10.04
N ALA A 47 -0.36 -10.98 8.90
CA ALA A 47 -1.12 -10.83 7.65
C ALA A 47 -0.21 -11.14 6.44
N PRO A 48 -0.73 -11.09 5.20
CA PRO A 48 0.06 -11.34 4.01
C PRO A 48 1.32 -10.45 3.94
N PRO A 49 2.51 -11.02 3.67
CA PRO A 49 3.76 -10.27 3.54
C PRO A 49 3.87 -9.58 2.17
N PHE A 50 4.96 -8.82 1.96
CA PHE A 50 5.38 -8.19 0.70
C PHE A 50 4.52 -7.06 0.14
N LYS A 51 3.53 -6.59 0.90
CA LYS A 51 2.82 -5.35 0.56
C LYS A 51 3.77 -4.15 0.63
N GLU A 52 3.62 -3.25 -0.33
CA GLU A 52 4.31 -1.97 -0.42
C GLU A 52 3.32 -0.85 -0.17
N VAL A 53 3.76 0.19 0.53
CA VAL A 53 3.00 1.43 0.71
C VAL A 53 3.91 2.60 0.41
N GLU A 54 3.36 3.62 -0.23
CA GLU A 54 4.04 4.88 -0.49
C GLU A 54 3.33 5.98 0.26
N PHE A 55 4.09 6.78 1.01
CA PHE A 55 3.55 7.94 1.70
C PHE A 55 4.57 9.08 1.73
N ASP A 56 4.04 10.26 1.99
CA ASP A 56 4.82 11.49 2.05
C ASP A 56 5.12 11.85 3.51
N ILE A 57 6.38 12.17 3.77
CA ILE A 57 6.85 12.70 5.04
C ILE A 57 7.18 14.17 4.83
N ILE A 58 6.41 15.06 5.45
CA ILE A 58 6.64 16.51 5.42
C ILE A 58 7.46 16.89 6.66
N TYR A 59 8.49 17.72 6.49
CA TYR A 59 9.30 18.16 7.61
C TYR A 59 8.47 19.05 8.55
N GLY A 60 8.58 18.82 9.87
CA GLY A 60 7.82 19.55 10.90
C GLY A 60 6.40 19.02 11.17
N GLU A 61 5.75 18.35 10.21
CA GLU A 61 4.41 17.77 10.39
C GLU A 61 4.45 16.24 10.54
N GLY A 62 5.44 15.57 9.93
CA GLY A 62 5.57 14.11 9.94
C GLY A 62 4.83 13.45 8.77
N ILE A 63 4.18 12.32 9.03
CA ILE A 63 3.50 11.53 8.01
C ILE A 63 2.19 12.20 7.59
N SER A 64 2.06 12.53 6.31
CA SER A 64 0.86 13.20 5.78
C SER A 64 -0.29 12.21 5.55
N LYS A 65 -1.07 11.93 6.60
CA LYS A 65 -2.26 11.06 6.54
C LYS A 65 -3.30 11.53 5.52
N THR A 66 -3.44 12.84 5.37
CA THR A 66 -4.35 13.46 4.39
C THR A 66 -3.88 13.22 2.96
N GLY A 67 -2.56 13.21 2.71
CA GLY A 67 -2.02 12.90 1.39
C GLY A 67 -2.31 11.45 0.97
N GLU A 68 -2.04 10.52 1.89
CA GLU A 68 -2.29 9.09 1.67
C GLU A 68 -3.79 8.80 1.46
N LEU A 69 -4.67 9.47 2.21
CA LEU A 69 -6.11 9.32 2.03
C LEU A 69 -6.58 9.75 0.64
N ILE A 70 -6.05 10.85 0.09
CA ILE A 70 -6.39 11.30 -1.27
C ILE A 70 -5.96 10.26 -2.29
N ASP A 71 -4.74 9.76 -2.19
CA ASP A 71 -4.19 8.81 -3.16
C ASP A 71 -5.00 7.49 -3.14
N LEU A 72 -5.33 6.97 -1.94
CA LEU A 72 -6.20 5.79 -1.79
C LEU A 72 -7.62 6.04 -2.30
N ALA A 73 -8.21 7.19 -2.00
CA ALA A 73 -9.57 7.51 -2.42
C ALA A 73 -9.69 7.68 -3.94
N VAL A 74 -8.63 8.15 -4.61
CA VAL A 74 -8.55 8.22 -6.08
C VAL A 74 -8.39 6.81 -6.68
N GLU A 75 -7.54 5.97 -6.10
CA GLU A 75 -7.35 4.58 -6.53
C GLU A 75 -8.66 3.78 -6.43
N MET A 76 -9.43 3.99 -5.36
CA MET A 76 -10.73 3.35 -5.15
C MET A 76 -11.88 3.99 -5.92
N GLY A 77 -11.64 5.09 -6.65
CA GLY A 77 -12.67 5.79 -7.44
C GLY A 77 -13.69 6.58 -6.63
N ILE A 78 -13.47 6.77 -5.33
CA ILE A 78 -14.30 7.58 -4.43
C ILE A 78 -14.13 9.07 -4.78
N ILE A 79 -12.88 9.49 -4.98
CA ILE A 79 -12.54 10.82 -5.52
C ILE A 79 -12.25 10.66 -7.01
N LYS A 80 -12.94 11.44 -7.85
CA LYS A 80 -12.71 11.45 -9.28
C LYS A 80 -11.70 12.54 -9.64
N LYS A 81 -10.71 12.17 -10.43
CA LYS A 81 -9.71 13.10 -10.98
C LYS A 81 -10.06 13.45 -12.42
N SER A 82 -10.41 14.71 -12.68
CA SER A 82 -10.65 15.25 -14.02
C SER A 82 -9.49 16.19 -14.38
N GLY A 83 -8.42 15.61 -14.91
CA GLY A 83 -7.18 16.35 -15.21
C GLY A 83 -6.50 16.84 -13.94
N ALA A 84 -6.45 18.17 -13.75
CA ALA A 84 -5.91 18.79 -12.55
C ALA A 84 -6.95 18.97 -11.43
N TRP A 85 -8.22 18.69 -11.69
CA TRP A 85 -9.32 18.88 -10.73
C TRP A 85 -9.68 17.59 -10.00
N PHE A 86 -9.97 17.71 -8.71
CA PHE A 86 -10.48 16.62 -7.88
C PHE A 86 -11.93 16.91 -7.51
N SER A 87 -12.79 15.91 -7.70
CA SER A 87 -14.20 15.97 -7.34
C SER A 87 -14.59 14.80 -6.43
N TYR A 88 -15.50 15.08 -5.51
CA TYR A 88 -16.07 14.11 -4.58
C TYR A 88 -17.59 14.24 -4.62
N GLU A 89 -18.28 13.12 -4.86
CA GLU A 89 -19.75 13.07 -4.98
C GLU A 89 -20.36 14.10 -5.97
N GLY A 90 -19.58 14.53 -6.97
CA GLY A 90 -19.99 15.53 -7.97
C GLY A 90 -19.63 16.99 -7.63
N GLU A 91 -19.21 17.27 -6.40
CA GLU A 91 -18.70 18.58 -5.99
C GLU A 91 -17.20 18.70 -6.27
N LYS A 92 -16.75 19.86 -6.75
CA LYS A 92 -15.34 20.13 -7.00
C LYS A 92 -14.66 20.52 -5.68
N ILE A 93 -13.72 19.71 -5.21
CA ILE A 93 -12.99 19.98 -3.96
C ILE A 93 -11.89 21.02 -4.18
N GLY A 94 -11.13 20.86 -5.27
CA GLY A 94 -10.00 21.74 -5.54
C GLY A 94 -9.17 21.33 -6.76
N GLN A 95 -8.25 22.22 -7.13
CA GLN A 95 -7.28 22.00 -8.19
C GLN A 95 -5.93 21.60 -7.58
N GLY A 96 -5.41 20.46 -8.02
CA GLY A 96 -4.14 19.94 -7.52
C GLY A 96 -4.25 19.26 -6.16
N ARG A 97 -3.22 18.49 -5.82
CA ARG A 97 -3.21 17.66 -4.60
C ARG A 97 -3.09 18.48 -3.31
N GLU A 98 -2.37 19.60 -3.38
CA GLU A 98 -2.10 20.48 -2.24
C GLU A 98 -3.36 21.22 -1.78
N ALA A 99 -4.12 21.80 -2.70
CA ALA A 99 -5.39 22.43 -2.37
C ALA A 99 -6.38 21.44 -1.72
N VAL A 100 -6.47 20.21 -2.25
CA VAL A 100 -7.33 19.17 -1.67
C VAL A 100 -6.86 18.78 -0.26
N ARG A 101 -5.55 18.72 -0.03
CA ARG A 101 -4.98 18.47 1.30
C ARG A 101 -5.43 19.54 2.29
N ASP A 102 -5.39 20.81 1.91
CA ASP A 102 -5.78 21.92 2.78
C ASP A 102 -7.28 21.94 3.07
N VAL A 103 -8.11 21.62 2.06
CA VAL A 103 -9.55 21.47 2.25
C VAL A 103 -9.86 20.33 3.22
N LEU A 104 -9.18 19.18 3.09
CA LEU A 104 -9.37 18.04 3.99
C LEU A 104 -8.88 18.31 5.41
N LYS A 105 -7.80 19.09 5.57
CA LYS A 105 -7.30 19.53 6.88
C LYS A 105 -8.31 20.47 7.56
N THR A 106 -8.94 21.36 6.80
CA THR A 106 -9.90 22.34 7.33
C THR A 106 -11.26 21.70 7.63
N ASN A 107 -11.75 20.83 6.75
CA ASN A 107 -13.06 20.20 6.85
C ASN A 107 -12.97 18.76 7.38
N LYS A 108 -12.88 18.63 8.70
CA LYS A 108 -12.79 17.32 9.38
C LYS A 108 -13.98 16.38 9.08
N ASN A 109 -15.19 16.92 8.93
CA ASN A 109 -16.38 16.12 8.57
C ASN A 109 -16.23 15.43 7.20
N LEU A 110 -15.62 16.11 6.23
CA LEU A 110 -15.42 15.56 4.90
C LEU A 110 -14.28 14.52 4.91
N TYR A 111 -13.23 14.78 5.70
CA TYR A 111 -12.16 13.81 5.94
C TYR A 111 -12.69 12.49 6.55
N ASP A 112 -13.50 12.57 7.62
CA ASP A 112 -14.01 11.39 8.31
C ASP A 112 -14.94 10.55 7.42
N LYS A 113 -15.76 11.21 6.57
CA LYS A 113 -16.60 10.52 5.58
C LYS A 113 -15.78 9.74 4.57
N ILE A 114 -14.80 10.38 3.94
CA ILE A 114 -13.93 9.72 2.95
C ILE A 114 -13.12 8.60 3.61
N LEU A 115 -12.62 8.81 4.82
CA LEU A 115 -11.88 7.80 5.57
C LEU A 115 -12.72 6.56 5.87
N LEU A 116 -14.00 6.75 6.23
CA LEU A 116 -14.92 5.64 6.46
C LEU A 116 -15.14 4.85 5.15
N GLN A 117 -15.47 5.53 4.06
CA GLN A 117 -15.69 4.90 2.75
C GLN A 117 -14.46 4.14 2.25
N VAL A 118 -13.27 4.74 2.37
CA VAL A 118 -12.00 4.09 2.02
C VAL A 118 -11.76 2.85 2.88
N ARG A 119 -12.01 2.93 4.19
CA ARG A 119 -11.83 1.81 5.11
C ARG A 119 -12.79 0.65 4.81
N GLU A 120 -14.04 0.96 4.50
CA GLU A 120 -15.06 -0.02 4.12
C GLU A 120 -14.69 -0.71 2.80
N GLY A 121 -14.32 0.05 1.78
CA GLY A 121 -13.92 -0.56 0.51
C GLY A 121 -12.64 -1.42 0.63
N LEU A 122 -11.68 -1.03 1.48
CA LEU A 122 -10.50 -1.84 1.79
C LEU A 122 -10.82 -3.10 2.60
N MET A 123 -11.88 -3.11 3.41
CA MET A 123 -12.36 -4.31 4.08
C MET A 123 -13.08 -5.24 3.12
N ASN A 124 -13.90 -4.71 2.21
CA ASN A 124 -14.67 -5.50 1.26
C ASN A 124 -13.78 -6.19 0.20
N GLN A 125 -12.69 -5.56 -0.23
CA GLN A 125 -11.71 -6.18 -1.14
C GLN A 125 -10.96 -7.38 -0.52
N ARG A 126 -11.06 -7.64 0.79
CA ARG A 126 -10.35 -8.76 1.44
C ARG A 126 -11.00 -10.14 1.20
N ILE A 127 -12.12 -10.23 0.48
CA ILE A 127 -12.83 -11.50 0.26
C ILE A 127 -12.37 -12.25 -1.02
N ASP A 128 -11.62 -11.62 -1.92
CA ASP A 128 -11.13 -12.30 -3.13
C ASP A 128 -9.72 -12.88 -2.93
N PHE A 129 -9.60 -13.90 -2.07
CA PHE A 129 -8.43 -14.79 -2.05
C PHE A 129 -8.70 -16.00 -2.95
N SER A 130 -8.68 -15.80 -4.27
CA SER A 130 -8.46 -16.91 -5.19
C SER A 130 -7.00 -17.35 -5.06
N VAL A 131 -6.80 -18.40 -4.27
CA VAL A 131 -5.59 -19.20 -4.31
C VAL A 131 -5.51 -19.77 -5.72
N SER A 132 -4.57 -19.28 -6.53
CA SER A 132 -4.09 -20.02 -7.68
C SER A 132 -3.19 -21.13 -7.15
N PRO A 133 -3.57 -22.43 -7.21
CA PRO A 133 -2.61 -23.49 -6.99
C PRO A 133 -1.75 -23.53 -8.26
N THR A 134 -0.56 -22.92 -8.21
CA THR A 134 0.45 -23.18 -9.23
C THR A 134 1.01 -24.57 -9.00
N ALA A 135 0.94 -25.34 -10.09
CA ALA A 135 1.43 -26.70 -10.28
C ALA A 135 2.74 -27.05 -9.57
N GLU A 136 2.80 -28.28 -9.04
CA GLU A 136 3.88 -29.25 -9.24
C GLU A 136 3.54 -30.54 -8.46
N GLU A 137 3.17 -31.60 -9.17
CA GLU A 137 3.46 -33.01 -8.84
C GLU A 137 3.08 -33.88 -10.06
N GLU A 138 3.87 -33.77 -11.14
CA GLU A 138 4.12 -34.89 -12.04
C GLU A 138 5.55 -35.36 -11.76
N THR A 139 5.68 -36.49 -11.06
CA THR A 139 6.71 -37.53 -11.23
C THR A 139 6.47 -38.57 -10.14
N ASP A 140 5.78 -39.66 -10.44
CA ASP A 140 6.32 -41.02 -10.32
C ASP A 140 5.22 -42.05 -10.67
N ASN A 141 5.20 -42.52 -11.93
CA ASN A 141 4.79 -43.89 -12.19
C ASN A 141 5.28 -44.34 -13.59
N GLN A 142 6.59 -44.57 -13.69
CA GLN A 142 7.11 -45.59 -14.59
C GLN A 142 7.95 -46.53 -13.75
N LEU A 143 7.65 -47.83 -13.88
CA LEU A 143 8.35 -49.01 -13.31
C LEU A 143 7.73 -49.64 -12.05
N THR A 144 6.60 -50.33 -12.23
CA THR A 144 6.42 -51.68 -11.66
C THR A 144 5.76 -52.59 -12.71
N GLU A 145 6.55 -53.56 -13.18
CA GLU A 145 6.16 -54.96 -13.49
C GLU A 145 5.04 -55.13 -14.55
N ALA A 146 5.31 -55.51 -15.81
CA ALA A 146 5.93 -56.77 -16.22
C ALA A 146 5.52 -57.95 -15.31
N GLU A 147 4.25 -58.36 -15.36
CA GLU A 147 3.77 -59.77 -15.27
C GLU A 147 2.24 -59.80 -15.13
N ALA A 148 1.54 -60.33 -16.14
CA ALA A 148 0.25 -61.05 -16.08
C ALA A 148 -0.52 -60.88 -17.40
N THR A 149 -0.04 -61.57 -18.44
CA THR A 149 -0.90 -62.01 -19.54
C THR A 149 -1.46 -63.36 -19.13
N GLU A 150 -2.76 -63.40 -18.83
CA GLU A 150 -3.60 -64.59 -18.96
C GLU A 150 -4.94 -64.16 -19.58
#